data_AF-A0A6J4P7U6-F1
#
_entry.id   AF-A0A6J4P7U6-F1
#
_cell.length_a   1.000
_cell.length_b   1.000
_cell.length_c   1.000
_cell.angle_alpha   90.00
_cell.angle_beta   90.00
_cell.angle_gamma   90.00
#
_symmetry.space_group_name_H-M   'P 1'
#
loop_
_entity.id
_entity.type
_entity.pdbx_description
1 polymer ?
#
loop_
_entity_poly.entity_id
_entity_poly.type
_entity_poly.pdbx_seq_one_letter_code
_entity_poly.pdbx_strand_id
1 'polypeptide(L)'
;AGGIYTGFKSTTNVLNSTFTGNDGRSANSERGGGAISTKSGGSLTVKGSTFTNNKGINGGAINHLLGNLTVENSTFLNNDSTAGTGANTSGYGGAIYTDGANASGPNSTHGSVGGTIAIRNSRFEGNKGAGQGGGMFLYVYPPDKIIVEGSTIVNNQVVKSSNGDALGGGLRIGNGEFTISNTTFSNNLAQSQGGALWVGEKSPGTIINSTFAGNKAEDASGTSGLGGAIMLNTSESITIVNSTIAKNSAGFQGGAFWGGGLQTTLKNTIVAHNTANNGGNSWNIKQNAGSSKFSDGGGNFQWPAKNPNDSSDFNVTDAVTIADPKLDVLQTINGFSVMPLLAGSPAIDKGIAAGAPAADQRGVSRPQDGDGNGSAIVDIGAF
;
A
#
# COMPACT_ATOMS: atom_id res chain seq x y z
N ALA A 1 10.75 -14.16 19.34
CA ALA A 1 10.63 -14.86 18.06
C ALA A 1 10.22 -16.29 18.30
N GLY A 2 9.39 -16.86 17.44
CA GLY A 2 9.13 -18.30 17.40
C GLY A 2 10.22 -19.10 16.67
N GLY A 3 11.01 -18.47 15.79
CA GLY A 3 12.11 -19.12 15.05
C GLY A 3 13.50 -18.54 15.36
N ILE A 4 13.82 -17.37 14.79
CA ILE A 4 15.14 -16.72 14.89
C ILE A 4 15.05 -15.47 15.76
N TYR A 5 15.90 -15.38 16.77
CA TYR A 5 16.11 -14.17 17.55
C TYR A 5 17.53 -13.62 17.32
N THR A 6 17.64 -12.45 16.70
CA THR A 6 18.96 -11.90 16.31
C THR A 6 19.56 -11.00 17.40
N GLY A 7 20.90 -10.98 17.45
CA GLY A 7 21.67 -10.17 18.40
C GLY A 7 21.63 -8.67 18.09
N PHE A 8 22.00 -7.87 19.09
CA PHE A 8 22.16 -6.41 18.92
C PHE A 8 23.23 -6.11 17.87
N LYS A 9 22.95 -5.20 16.93
CA LYS A 9 23.85 -4.85 15.81
C LYS A 9 24.35 -6.05 14.99
N SER A 10 23.56 -7.12 14.93
CA SER A 10 23.90 -8.29 14.13
C SER A 10 23.55 -8.10 12.66
N THR A 11 24.34 -8.69 11.78
CA THR A 11 23.99 -8.87 10.36
C THR A 11 23.42 -10.27 10.18
N THR A 12 22.17 -10.35 9.72
CA THR A 12 21.46 -11.62 9.55
C THR A 12 21.03 -11.78 8.09
N ASN A 13 21.41 -12.91 7.48
CA ASN A 13 21.02 -13.27 6.12
C ASN A 13 20.18 -14.55 6.16
N VAL A 14 18.96 -14.47 5.66
CA VAL A 14 18.01 -15.57 5.53
C VAL A 14 17.75 -15.79 4.05
N LEU A 15 18.31 -16.86 3.51
CA LEU A 15 18.31 -17.13 2.08
C LEU A 15 17.62 -18.46 1.83
N ASN A 16 16.71 -18.51 0.86
CA ASN A 16 16.05 -19.74 0.39
C ASN A 16 15.49 -20.60 1.54
N SER A 17 14.91 -19.95 2.54
CA SER A 17 14.49 -20.58 3.80
C SER A 17 12.98 -20.62 3.93
N THR A 18 12.46 -21.58 4.70
CA THR A 18 11.02 -21.72 4.97
C THR A 18 10.75 -21.66 6.47
N PHE A 19 9.81 -20.80 6.85
CA PHE A 19 9.34 -20.62 8.22
C PHE A 19 7.84 -20.88 8.26
N THR A 20 7.44 -22.01 8.84
CA THR A 20 6.03 -22.42 8.88
C THR A 20 5.56 -22.61 10.32
N GLY A 21 4.47 -21.94 10.70
CA GLY A 21 3.81 -22.16 11.98
C GLY A 21 4.61 -21.70 13.21
N ASN A 22 5.62 -20.83 13.04
CA ASN A 22 6.39 -20.32 14.17
C ASN A 22 5.50 -19.39 15.00
N ASP A 23 5.53 -19.54 16.33
CA ASP A 23 4.67 -18.81 17.24
C ASP A 23 5.50 -18.01 18.27
N GLY A 24 5.58 -16.70 18.06
CA GLY A 24 6.27 -15.75 18.92
C GLY A 24 5.38 -15.12 20.00
N ARG A 25 4.10 -15.52 20.11
CA ARG A 25 3.13 -14.88 21.01
C ARG A 25 3.40 -15.15 22.49
N SER A 26 4.03 -16.27 22.82
CA SER A 26 4.38 -16.66 24.19
C SER A 26 5.32 -15.66 24.87
N ALA A 27 6.05 -14.85 24.10
CA ALA A 27 6.93 -13.81 24.62
C ALA A 27 6.17 -12.65 25.29
N ASN A 28 4.87 -12.47 25.00
CA ASN A 28 4.01 -11.41 25.53
C ASN A 28 4.68 -10.02 25.54
N SER A 29 5.40 -9.72 24.45
CA SER A 29 6.24 -8.54 24.30
C SER A 29 6.08 -7.99 22.90
N GLU A 30 6.12 -6.66 22.77
CA GLU A 30 6.06 -5.94 21.48
C GLU A 30 7.17 -6.36 20.49
N ARG A 31 8.21 -7.04 20.97
CA ARG A 31 9.32 -7.57 20.16
C ARG A 31 9.08 -9.00 19.66
N GLY A 32 7.91 -9.59 19.94
CA GLY A 32 7.59 -10.97 19.57
C GLY A 32 7.16 -11.10 18.11
N GLY A 33 8.10 -11.21 17.17
CA GLY A 33 7.80 -11.63 15.80
C GLY A 33 7.54 -13.13 15.72
N GLY A 34 6.69 -13.59 14.79
CA GLY A 34 6.37 -15.00 14.72
C GLY A 34 7.55 -15.87 14.28
N ALA A 35 8.16 -15.58 13.14
CA ALA A 35 9.34 -16.29 12.67
C ALA A 35 10.64 -15.61 13.13
N ILE A 36 10.81 -14.31 12.86
CA ILE A 36 12.06 -13.58 13.11
C ILE A 36 11.78 -12.37 13.99
N SER A 37 12.58 -12.19 15.04
CA SER A 37 12.68 -10.94 15.79
C SER A 37 14.11 -10.45 15.78
N THR A 38 14.32 -9.16 15.53
CA THR A 38 15.66 -8.58 15.61
C THR A 38 15.82 -7.63 16.80
N LYS A 39 17.04 -7.54 17.33
CA LYS A 39 17.43 -6.42 18.20
C LYS A 39 17.85 -5.21 17.36
N SER A 40 17.81 -4.03 17.98
CA SER A 40 18.11 -2.74 17.36
C SER A 40 19.49 -2.66 16.72
N GLY A 41 19.60 -1.85 15.66
CA GLY A 41 20.86 -1.53 14.99
C GLY A 41 21.44 -2.63 14.11
N GLY A 42 20.73 -3.74 13.95
CA GLY A 42 21.12 -4.83 13.05
C GLY A 42 20.74 -4.59 11.59
N SER A 43 21.14 -5.51 10.72
CA SER A 43 20.63 -5.61 9.35
C SER A 43 20.02 -7.00 9.14
N LEU A 44 18.87 -7.03 8.47
CA LEU A 44 18.18 -8.25 8.10
C LEU A 44 17.97 -8.29 6.59
N THR A 45 18.56 -9.30 5.95
CA THR A 45 18.34 -9.61 4.55
C THR A 45 17.59 -10.93 4.43
N VAL A 46 16.44 -10.90 3.74
CA VAL A 46 15.58 -12.05 3.48
C VAL A 46 15.43 -12.19 1.97
N LYS A 47 15.91 -13.29 1.39
CA LYS A 47 15.81 -13.53 -0.06
C LYS A 47 15.31 -14.92 -0.38
N GLY A 48 14.46 -15.04 -1.40
CA GLY A 48 13.99 -16.35 -1.88
C GLY A 48 13.26 -17.18 -0.82
N SER A 49 12.72 -16.53 0.23
CA SER A 49 12.27 -17.22 1.44
C SER A 49 10.75 -17.19 1.58
N THR A 50 10.20 -18.16 2.30
CA THR A 50 8.76 -18.31 2.51
C THR A 50 8.39 -18.32 3.99
N PHE A 51 7.39 -17.51 4.36
CA PHE A 51 6.87 -17.39 5.71
C PHE A 51 5.37 -17.70 5.69
N THR A 52 4.97 -18.82 6.28
CA THR A 52 3.59 -19.30 6.21
C THR A 52 3.02 -19.56 7.60
N ASN A 53 1.83 -19.03 7.88
CA ASN A 53 1.09 -19.29 9.11
C ASN A 53 1.87 -18.96 10.40
N ASN A 54 2.82 -18.02 10.35
CA ASN A 54 3.55 -17.60 11.55
C ASN A 54 2.69 -16.63 12.37
N LYS A 55 2.87 -16.65 13.69
CA LYS A 55 2.06 -15.88 14.64
C LYS A 55 2.95 -15.04 15.54
N GLY A 56 2.76 -13.73 15.51
CA GLY A 56 3.52 -12.76 16.30
C GLY A 56 2.62 -11.90 17.18
N ILE A 57 3.23 -11.10 18.04
CA ILE A 57 2.59 -9.97 18.72
C ILE A 57 2.59 -8.75 17.79
N ASN A 58 3.75 -8.38 17.25
CA ASN A 58 3.91 -7.40 16.17
C ASN A 58 4.78 -8.05 15.11
N GLY A 59 4.36 -8.00 13.84
CA GLY A 59 5.02 -8.76 12.79
C GLY A 59 4.68 -10.24 12.91
N GLY A 60 3.57 -10.66 12.29
CA GLY A 60 3.17 -12.07 12.35
C GLY A 60 4.26 -13.01 11.82
N ALA A 61 5.09 -12.55 10.88
CA ALA A 61 6.33 -13.22 10.50
C ALA A 61 7.58 -12.52 11.06
N ILE A 62 7.77 -11.23 10.79
CA ILE A 62 9.02 -10.52 11.07
C ILE A 62 8.75 -9.27 11.91
N ASN A 63 9.46 -9.17 13.04
CA ASN A 63 9.57 -7.96 13.85
C ASN A 63 10.98 -7.40 13.72
N HIS A 64 11.12 -6.20 13.15
CA HIS A 64 12.41 -5.58 12.87
C HIS A 64 12.50 -4.16 13.44
N LEU A 65 13.57 -3.84 14.16
CA LEU A 65 13.70 -2.57 14.89
C LEU A 65 15.01 -1.87 14.55
N LEU A 66 14.93 -0.57 14.24
CA LEU A 66 16.03 0.37 14.08
C LEU A 66 17.19 -0.21 13.25
N GLY A 67 16.87 -0.84 12.12
CA GLY A 67 17.82 -1.59 11.32
C GLY A 67 17.44 -1.67 9.85
N ASN A 68 18.43 -1.89 8.99
CA ASN A 68 18.17 -2.04 7.56
C ASN A 68 17.45 -3.37 7.30
N LEU A 69 16.33 -3.30 6.61
CA LEU A 69 15.57 -4.47 6.15
C LEU A 69 15.62 -4.56 4.64
N THR A 70 16.01 -5.72 4.11
CA THR A 70 15.87 -6.05 2.69
C THR A 70 15.11 -7.35 2.56
N VAL A 71 13.98 -7.32 1.87
CA VAL A 71 13.15 -8.48 1.55
C VAL A 71 13.00 -8.56 0.04
N GLU A 72 13.49 -9.64 -0.57
CA GLU A 72 13.50 -9.79 -2.03
C GLU A 72 13.02 -11.18 -2.44
N ASN A 73 12.21 -11.27 -3.50
CA ASN A 73 11.78 -12.54 -4.09
C ASN A 73 11.21 -13.50 -3.04
N SER A 74 10.47 -12.98 -2.06
CA SER A 74 10.03 -13.73 -0.88
C SER A 74 8.52 -13.70 -0.74
N THR A 75 7.97 -14.68 -0.03
CA THR A 75 6.53 -14.92 0.06
C THR A 75 6.07 -15.02 1.52
N PHE A 76 5.05 -14.23 1.88
CA PHE A 76 4.45 -14.14 3.21
C PHE A 76 2.97 -14.51 3.10
N LEU A 77 2.61 -15.70 3.58
CA LEU A 77 1.26 -16.27 3.47
C LEU A 77 0.63 -16.44 4.85
N ASN A 78 -0.54 -15.85 5.04
CA ASN A 78 -1.40 -16.12 6.20
C ASN A 78 -0.70 -15.94 7.56
N ASN A 79 0.24 -15.00 7.66
CA ASN A 79 0.87 -14.66 8.93
C ASN A 79 -0.07 -13.74 9.73
N ASP A 80 -0.02 -13.84 11.05
CA ASP A 80 -1.04 -13.26 11.94
C ASP A 80 -0.41 -12.57 13.15
N SER A 81 -0.72 -11.30 13.37
CA SER A 81 -0.34 -10.54 14.57
C SER A 81 -1.54 -10.12 15.44
N THR A 82 -2.76 -10.56 15.13
CA THR A 82 -3.99 -10.13 15.79
C THR A 82 -4.08 -10.51 17.27
N ALA A 83 -3.33 -11.51 17.71
CA ALA A 83 -3.26 -11.86 19.13
C ALA A 83 -2.54 -10.80 19.99
N GLY A 84 -1.81 -9.88 19.36
CA GLY A 84 -1.12 -8.79 20.02
C GLY A 84 -2.01 -7.62 20.41
N THR A 85 -3.31 -7.76 20.69
CA THR A 85 -4.21 -6.63 21.04
C THR A 85 -4.42 -6.45 22.56
N GLY A 86 -3.46 -6.82 23.39
CA GLY A 86 -3.46 -6.57 24.84
C GLY A 86 -3.11 -5.13 25.22
N ALA A 87 -3.16 -4.78 26.52
CA ALA A 87 -2.96 -3.42 27.02
C ALA A 87 -1.61 -2.76 26.66
N ASN A 88 -0.58 -3.55 26.34
CA ASN A 88 0.78 -3.10 26.01
C ASN A 88 1.29 -3.70 24.69
N THR A 89 0.39 -4.12 23.82
CA THR A 89 0.73 -4.77 22.55
C THR A 89 -0.26 -4.28 21.50
N SER A 90 0.21 -4.10 20.28
CA SER A 90 -0.59 -3.37 19.28
C SER A 90 -1.09 -4.22 18.12
N GLY A 91 -0.52 -5.40 17.88
CA GLY A 91 -0.96 -6.32 16.84
C GLY A 91 -0.55 -5.90 15.43
N TYR A 92 0.43 -5.00 15.31
CA TYR A 92 0.74 -4.31 14.06
C TYR A 92 1.52 -5.19 13.09
N GLY A 93 1.25 -5.04 11.80
CA GLY A 93 1.95 -5.72 10.72
C GLY A 93 1.69 -7.23 10.70
N GLY A 94 0.64 -7.67 10.01
CA GLY A 94 0.29 -9.10 9.95
C GLY A 94 1.41 -10.00 9.43
N ALA A 95 2.25 -9.52 8.52
CA ALA A 95 3.49 -10.19 8.14
C ALA A 95 4.72 -9.49 8.72
N ILE A 96 4.92 -8.21 8.40
CA ILE A 96 6.13 -7.47 8.76
C ILE A 96 5.76 -6.24 9.57
N TYR A 97 6.48 -6.06 10.67
CA TYR A 97 6.49 -4.85 11.47
C TYR A 97 7.90 -4.25 11.48
N THR A 98 7.99 -2.94 11.20
CA THR A 98 9.22 -2.16 11.39
C THR A 98 9.00 -0.95 12.30
N ASP A 99 10.03 -0.61 13.06
CA ASP A 99 10.13 0.64 13.80
C ASP A 99 11.55 1.23 13.65
N GLY A 100 11.70 2.09 12.64
CA GLY A 100 12.98 2.66 12.25
C GLY A 100 13.83 1.74 11.38
N ALA A 101 14.75 2.33 10.64
CA ALA A 101 15.68 1.65 9.74
C ALA A 101 17.16 1.84 10.12
N ASN A 102 17.45 2.70 11.10
CA ASN A 102 18.81 2.97 11.55
C ASN A 102 18.88 3.29 13.05
N ALA A 103 20.01 2.96 13.67
CA ALA A 103 20.30 3.16 15.09
C ALA A 103 21.55 4.03 15.31
N SER A 104 21.77 5.07 14.50
CA SER A 104 22.97 5.92 14.57
C SER A 104 22.93 6.98 15.67
N GLY A 105 21.82 7.13 16.37
CA GLY A 105 21.66 8.08 17.46
C GLY A 105 22.38 7.64 18.75
N PRO A 106 22.55 8.55 19.71
CA PRO A 106 23.04 8.20 21.05
C PRO A 106 22.22 7.05 21.65
N ASN A 107 22.88 6.13 22.36
CA ASN A 107 22.23 4.93 22.92
C ASN A 107 21.52 4.02 21.89
N SER A 108 21.94 4.08 20.62
CA SER A 108 21.36 3.28 19.53
C SER A 108 19.88 3.57 19.27
N THR A 109 19.50 4.84 19.43
CA THR A 109 18.23 5.38 18.93
C THR A 109 18.37 5.79 17.46
N HIS A 110 17.29 6.25 16.84
CA HIS A 110 17.35 6.90 15.53
C HIS A 110 18.28 8.14 15.60
N GLY A 111 18.98 8.44 14.49
CA GLY A 111 19.93 9.54 14.42
C GLY A 111 20.03 10.14 13.02
N SER A 112 21.12 10.84 12.74
CA SER A 112 21.30 11.58 11.47
C SER A 112 21.68 10.72 10.26
N VAL A 113 21.93 9.43 10.44
CA VAL A 113 22.26 8.50 9.34
C VAL A 113 20.99 7.77 8.91
N GLY A 114 20.65 7.86 7.63
CA GLY A 114 19.49 7.19 7.07
C GLY A 114 19.72 5.71 6.85
N GLY A 115 18.72 4.91 7.17
CA GLY A 115 18.58 3.50 6.83
C GLY A 115 17.53 3.30 5.73
N THR A 116 17.32 2.04 5.36
CA THR A 116 16.33 1.69 4.34
C THR A 116 15.60 0.41 4.71
N ILE A 117 14.27 0.47 4.59
CA ILE A 117 13.39 -0.68 4.54
C ILE A 117 13.02 -0.91 3.07
N ALA A 118 13.52 -2.00 2.47
CA ALA A 118 13.30 -2.33 1.07
C ALA A 118 12.57 -3.66 0.92
N ILE A 119 11.43 -3.63 0.22
CA ILE A 119 10.60 -4.79 -0.12
C ILE A 119 10.51 -4.85 -1.64
N ARG A 120 11.05 -5.91 -2.26
CA ARG A 120 11.09 -6.05 -3.72
C ARG A 120 10.60 -7.40 -4.19
N ASN A 121 9.87 -7.41 -5.31
CA ASN A 121 9.49 -8.63 -6.02
C ASN A 121 8.90 -9.71 -5.10
N SER A 122 8.14 -9.28 -4.09
CA SER A 122 7.70 -10.15 -3.00
C SER A 122 6.19 -10.21 -2.94
N ARG A 123 5.67 -11.31 -2.37
CA ARG A 123 4.23 -11.55 -2.23
C ARG A 123 3.81 -11.52 -0.77
N PHE A 124 2.80 -10.72 -0.46
CA PHE A 124 2.13 -10.67 0.83
C PHE A 124 0.67 -11.03 0.63
N GLU A 125 0.28 -12.22 1.06
CA GLU A 125 -1.06 -12.74 0.85
C GLU A 125 -1.73 -13.25 2.13
N GLY A 126 -2.97 -12.86 2.34
CA GLY A 126 -3.81 -13.41 3.41
C GLY A 126 -3.32 -13.09 4.82
N ASN A 127 -2.36 -12.17 4.97
CA ASN A 127 -1.83 -11.83 6.28
C ASN A 127 -2.82 -10.96 7.05
N LYS A 128 -2.80 -11.09 8.37
CA LYS A 128 -3.77 -10.45 9.25
C LYS A 128 -3.09 -9.69 10.39
N GLY A 129 -3.33 -8.39 10.45
CA GLY A 129 -2.92 -7.51 11.53
C GLY A 129 -4.11 -6.98 12.32
N ALA A 130 -3.86 -6.42 13.50
CA ALA A 130 -4.83 -5.65 14.25
C ALA A 130 -4.31 -4.22 14.42
N GLY A 131 -5.19 -3.23 14.41
CA GLY A 131 -4.80 -1.83 14.56
C GLY A 131 -4.24 -1.23 13.28
N GLN A 132 -3.06 -1.67 12.85
CA GLN A 132 -2.28 -1.02 11.80
C GLN A 132 -1.50 -2.04 10.95
N GLY A 133 -1.69 -1.99 9.63
CA GLY A 133 -0.97 -2.82 8.67
C GLY A 133 -1.41 -4.29 8.67
N GLY A 134 -2.38 -4.63 7.82
CA GLY A 134 -2.87 -6.01 7.71
C GLY A 134 -1.83 -6.93 7.08
N GLY A 135 -1.15 -6.48 6.03
CA GLY A 135 0.05 -7.13 5.50
C GLY A 135 1.31 -6.62 6.18
N MET A 136 1.53 -5.31 6.15
CA MET A 136 2.76 -4.70 6.63
C MET A 136 2.50 -3.40 7.38
N PHE A 137 3.26 -3.20 8.45
CA PHE A 137 3.41 -1.92 9.13
C PHE A 137 4.87 -1.47 8.98
N LEU A 138 5.08 -0.42 8.18
CA LEU A 138 6.40 0.13 7.90
C LEU A 138 6.49 1.54 8.49
N TYR A 139 7.07 1.63 9.68
CA TYR A 139 7.37 2.91 10.33
C TYR A 139 8.88 3.14 10.31
N VAL A 140 9.27 4.36 9.98
CA VAL A 140 10.68 4.78 9.94
C VAL A 140 10.87 6.15 10.61
N TYR A 141 12.11 6.61 10.75
CA TYR A 141 12.42 7.94 11.28
C TYR A 141 13.31 8.70 10.29
N PRO A 142 13.01 9.96 9.91
CA PRO A 142 13.86 10.66 8.95
C PRO A 142 15.31 10.74 9.47
N PRO A 143 16.33 10.51 8.62
CA PRO A 143 16.26 10.45 7.16
C PRO A 143 16.14 9.02 6.57
N ASP A 144 15.61 8.06 7.33
CA ASP A 144 15.27 6.73 6.82
C ASP A 144 14.22 6.79 5.68
N LYS A 145 14.19 5.75 4.84
CA LYS A 145 13.24 5.62 3.74
C LYS A 145 12.66 4.21 3.56
N ILE A 146 11.50 4.16 2.92
CA ILE A 146 10.77 2.94 2.58
C ILE A 146 10.71 2.78 1.05
N ILE A 147 11.04 1.59 0.56
CA ILE A 147 10.95 1.24 -0.86
C ILE A 147 10.12 -0.04 -0.99
N VAL A 148 9.03 0.02 -1.75
CA VAL A 148 8.20 -1.14 -2.11
C VAL A 148 8.11 -1.22 -3.63
N GLU A 149 8.66 -2.27 -4.22
CA GLU A 149 8.84 -2.37 -5.66
C GLU A 149 8.44 -3.75 -6.20
N GLY A 150 7.78 -3.79 -7.35
CA GLY A 150 7.53 -5.04 -8.08
C GLY A 150 6.73 -6.09 -7.29
N SER A 151 6.01 -5.67 -6.24
CA SER A 151 5.46 -6.58 -5.25
C SER A 151 3.96 -6.80 -5.43
N THR A 152 3.45 -7.90 -4.87
CA THR A 152 2.01 -8.20 -4.84
C THR A 152 1.53 -8.27 -3.40
N ILE A 153 0.61 -7.38 -3.03
CA ILE A 153 0.04 -7.25 -1.70
C ILE A 153 -1.47 -7.51 -1.83
N VAL A 154 -1.90 -8.71 -1.48
CA VAL A 154 -3.23 -9.21 -1.84
C VAL A 154 -3.96 -9.88 -0.69
N ASN A 155 -5.28 -9.70 -0.58
CA ASN A 155 -6.12 -10.39 0.41
C ASN A 155 -5.66 -10.20 1.87
N ASN A 156 -4.90 -9.15 2.19
CA ASN A 156 -4.49 -8.90 3.57
C ASN A 156 -5.59 -8.14 4.32
N GLN A 157 -5.66 -8.32 5.64
CA GLN A 157 -6.71 -7.74 6.46
C GLN A 157 -6.14 -7.06 7.71
N VAL A 158 -6.56 -5.82 7.98
CA VAL A 158 -6.40 -5.20 9.30
C VAL A 158 -7.74 -5.12 10.02
N VAL A 159 -7.80 -5.71 11.21
CA VAL A 159 -8.96 -5.66 12.11
C VAL A 159 -8.83 -4.59 13.17
N LYS A 160 -9.94 -4.21 13.79
CA LYS A 160 -9.95 -3.21 14.86
C LYS A 160 -9.09 -3.66 16.05
N SER A 161 -8.21 -2.78 16.52
CA SER A 161 -7.54 -2.93 17.81
C SER A 161 -8.50 -2.61 18.97
N SER A 162 -8.02 -2.75 20.21
CA SER A 162 -8.74 -2.30 21.41
C SER A 162 -9.07 -0.81 21.40
N ASN A 163 -8.31 0.00 20.67
CA ASN A 163 -8.52 1.44 20.53
C ASN A 163 -9.43 1.78 19.33
N GLY A 164 -9.91 0.78 18.59
CA GLY A 164 -10.80 0.95 17.44
C GLY A 164 -10.10 1.19 16.10
N ASP A 165 -8.76 1.28 16.09
CA ASP A 165 -7.98 1.52 14.87
C ASP A 165 -7.96 0.28 13.97
N ALA A 166 -8.05 0.49 12.65
CA ALA A 166 -7.83 -0.53 11.62
C ALA A 166 -7.36 0.15 10.33
N LEU A 167 -6.07 0.45 10.27
CA LEU A 167 -5.46 1.36 9.29
C LEU A 167 -4.54 0.59 8.33
N GLY A 168 -4.80 0.65 7.02
CA GLY A 168 -3.94 0.04 6.00
C GLY A 168 -4.11 -1.48 5.93
N GLY A 169 -5.10 -1.96 5.17
CA GLY A 169 -5.36 -3.42 5.05
C GLY A 169 -4.21 -4.18 4.40
N GLY A 170 -3.59 -3.60 3.36
CA GLY A 170 -2.36 -4.13 2.79
C GLY A 170 -1.13 -3.61 3.52
N LEU A 171 -0.98 -2.28 3.56
CA LEU A 171 0.21 -1.60 4.03
C LEU A 171 -0.14 -0.33 4.80
N ARG A 172 0.52 -0.12 5.93
CA ARG A 172 0.57 1.15 6.66
C ARG A 172 1.99 1.70 6.58
N ILE A 173 2.17 2.91 6.04
CA ILE A 173 3.43 3.67 6.01
C ILE A 173 3.37 4.86 6.98
N GLY A 174 4.49 5.20 7.61
CA GLY A 174 4.58 6.45 8.37
C GLY A 174 5.98 6.94 8.70
N ASN A 175 6.04 8.26 8.90
CA ASN A 175 7.16 9.04 9.42
C ASN A 175 8.48 8.94 8.63
N GLY A 176 8.40 8.83 7.30
CA GLY A 176 9.57 9.03 6.45
C GLY A 176 9.24 8.93 4.97
N GLU A 177 10.26 9.19 4.15
CA GLU A 177 10.11 9.15 2.70
C GLU A 177 9.75 7.75 2.22
N PHE A 178 8.80 7.66 1.29
CA PHE A 178 8.45 6.38 0.67
C PHE A 178 8.40 6.44 -0.86
N THR A 179 8.74 5.31 -1.48
CA THR A 179 8.50 5.04 -2.90
C THR A 179 7.79 3.71 -3.04
N ILE A 180 6.67 3.71 -3.77
CA ILE A 180 5.97 2.52 -4.22
C ILE A 180 6.01 2.49 -5.75
N SER A 181 6.55 1.43 -6.33
CA SER A 181 6.63 1.28 -7.79
C SER A 181 6.23 -0.12 -8.24
N ASN A 182 5.61 -0.22 -9.42
CA ASN A 182 5.32 -1.49 -10.09
C ASN A 182 4.60 -2.51 -9.19
N THR A 183 3.78 -2.04 -8.25
CA THR A 183 3.24 -2.86 -7.16
C THR A 183 1.73 -2.96 -7.27
N THR A 184 1.20 -4.15 -6.97
CA THR A 184 -0.24 -4.39 -6.97
C THR A 184 -0.77 -4.55 -5.55
N PHE A 185 -1.74 -3.73 -5.20
CA PHE A 185 -2.59 -3.90 -4.03
C PHE A 185 -3.95 -4.38 -4.48
N SER A 186 -4.36 -5.59 -4.06
CA SER A 186 -5.68 -6.08 -4.43
C SER A 186 -6.43 -6.79 -3.33
N ASN A 187 -7.75 -6.56 -3.27
CA ASN A 187 -8.65 -7.23 -2.33
C ASN A 187 -8.19 -7.15 -0.86
N ASN A 188 -7.42 -6.13 -0.49
CA ASN A 188 -7.04 -5.91 0.89
C ASN A 188 -8.21 -5.22 1.62
N LEU A 189 -8.34 -5.52 2.91
CA LEU A 189 -9.46 -5.05 3.74
C LEU A 189 -8.96 -4.33 4.99
N ALA A 190 -9.40 -3.10 5.18
CA ALA A 190 -9.28 -2.38 6.45
C ALA A 190 -10.67 -2.19 7.07
N GLN A 191 -10.81 -2.51 8.36
CA GLN A 191 -12.07 -2.29 9.08
C GLN A 191 -12.35 -0.82 9.43
N SER A 192 -11.47 0.11 9.05
CA SER A 192 -11.63 1.55 9.28
C SER A 192 -11.14 2.38 8.10
N GLN A 193 -9.85 2.34 7.75
CA GLN A 193 -9.31 3.29 6.77
C GLN A 193 -8.20 2.70 5.90
N GLY A 194 -8.18 3.09 4.62
CA GLY A 194 -7.11 2.71 3.70
C GLY A 194 -7.11 1.20 3.44
N GLY A 195 -8.06 0.72 2.63
CA GLY A 195 -8.21 -0.72 2.40
C GLY A 195 -6.94 -1.36 1.85
N ALA A 196 -6.25 -0.70 0.92
CA ALA A 196 -4.92 -1.08 0.48
C ALA A 196 -3.82 -0.42 1.31
N LEU A 197 -3.80 0.91 1.32
CA LEU A 197 -2.69 1.71 1.78
C LEU A 197 -3.17 2.82 2.71
N TRP A 198 -2.49 2.97 3.83
CA TRP A 198 -2.64 4.10 4.74
C TRP A 198 -1.30 4.79 4.94
N VAL A 199 -1.23 6.09 4.68
CA VAL A 199 -0.03 6.91 4.82
C VAL A 199 -0.28 7.98 5.89
N GLY A 200 0.58 8.03 6.91
CA GLY A 200 0.45 8.98 8.02
C GLY A 200 1.71 9.77 8.34
N GLU A 201 1.59 10.61 9.36
CA GLU A 201 2.66 11.45 9.91
C GLU A 201 3.37 12.28 8.83
N LYS A 202 4.69 12.47 8.94
CA LYS A 202 5.52 13.17 7.96
C LYS A 202 6.07 12.18 6.94
N SER A 203 5.24 11.81 5.98
CA SER A 203 5.59 10.85 4.93
C SER A 203 5.44 11.46 3.54
N PRO A 204 6.42 12.22 3.04
CA PRO A 204 6.47 12.57 1.63
C PRO A 204 6.72 11.32 0.81
N GLY A 205 6.16 11.23 -0.41
CA GLY A 205 6.42 10.04 -1.20
C GLY A 205 5.81 10.00 -2.58
N THR A 206 6.12 8.91 -3.27
CA THR A 206 5.78 8.72 -4.67
C THR A 206 5.21 7.32 -4.92
N ILE A 207 4.15 7.25 -5.74
CA ILE A 207 3.51 6.03 -6.21
C ILE A 207 3.54 6.03 -7.75
N ILE A 208 4.21 5.05 -8.35
CA ILE A 208 4.39 4.97 -9.81
C ILE A 208 3.97 3.60 -10.32
N ASN A 209 3.32 3.53 -11.49
CA ASN A 209 3.04 2.27 -12.20
C ASN A 209 2.41 1.21 -11.30
N SER A 210 1.49 1.61 -10.43
CA SER A 210 0.94 0.72 -9.42
C SER A 210 -0.55 0.56 -9.59
N THR A 211 -1.03 -0.65 -9.32
CA THR A 211 -2.45 -1.02 -9.46
C THR A 211 -3.07 -1.23 -8.09
N PHE A 212 -4.15 -0.53 -7.80
CA PHE A 212 -4.98 -0.67 -6.60
C PHE A 212 -6.37 -1.14 -7.04
N ALA A 213 -6.65 -2.43 -6.86
CA ALA A 213 -7.86 -3.07 -7.40
C ALA A 213 -8.68 -3.82 -6.34
N GLY A 214 -9.97 -3.51 -6.20
CA GLY A 214 -10.85 -4.32 -5.34
C GLY A 214 -10.62 -4.17 -3.84
N ASN A 215 -9.86 -3.17 -3.39
CA ASN A 215 -9.56 -2.98 -1.98
C ASN A 215 -10.74 -2.33 -1.26
N LYS A 216 -10.86 -2.61 0.04
CA LYS A 216 -12.03 -2.23 0.84
C LYS A 216 -11.65 -1.58 2.15
N ALA A 217 -12.31 -0.47 2.47
CA ALA A 217 -12.31 0.12 3.81
C ALA A 217 -13.73 0.04 4.37
N GLU A 218 -14.05 -1.04 5.07
CA GLU A 218 -15.39 -1.28 5.60
C GLU A 218 -15.40 -2.08 6.91
N ASP A 219 -16.27 -1.69 7.86
CA ASP A 219 -16.57 -2.50 9.03
C ASP A 219 -17.54 -3.65 8.71
N ALA A 220 -17.89 -4.46 9.72
CA ALA A 220 -18.72 -5.64 9.52
C ALA A 220 -20.14 -5.32 9.00
N SER A 221 -20.66 -4.10 9.25
CA SER A 221 -21.94 -3.65 8.69
C SER A 221 -21.81 -3.10 7.26
N GLY A 222 -20.59 -2.88 6.77
CA GLY A 222 -20.34 -2.31 5.45
C GLY A 222 -20.64 -0.80 5.37
N THR A 223 -20.79 -0.12 6.51
CA THR A 223 -21.31 1.27 6.56
C THR A 223 -20.29 2.27 7.08
N SER A 224 -19.24 1.83 7.76
CA SER A 224 -18.15 2.71 8.17
C SER A 224 -16.95 2.50 7.27
N GLY A 225 -16.16 3.54 7.05
CA GLY A 225 -14.82 3.41 6.50
C GLY A 225 -14.48 4.40 5.40
N LEU A 226 -13.20 4.74 5.30
CA LEU A 226 -12.72 5.85 4.48
C LEU A 226 -11.50 5.44 3.64
N GLY A 227 -11.45 5.87 2.38
CA GLY A 227 -10.32 5.56 1.51
C GLY A 227 -10.27 4.06 1.20
N GLY A 228 -11.18 3.57 0.38
CA GLY A 228 -11.28 2.15 0.03
C GLY A 228 -9.98 1.59 -0.55
N ALA A 229 -9.29 2.38 -1.37
CA ALA A 229 -7.92 2.10 -1.76
C ALA A 229 -6.92 2.75 -0.80
N ILE A 230 -6.85 4.08 -0.82
CA ILE A 230 -5.75 4.85 -0.25
C ILE A 230 -6.29 5.89 0.74
N MET A 231 -5.75 5.89 1.95
CA MET A 231 -5.94 6.94 2.94
C MET A 231 -4.65 7.74 3.10
N LEU A 232 -4.73 9.05 2.88
CA LEU A 232 -3.63 10.01 2.97
C LEU A 232 -3.84 10.93 4.18
N ASN A 233 -3.42 10.46 5.35
CA ASN A 233 -3.48 11.20 6.60
C ASN A 233 -2.15 11.93 6.90
N THR A 234 -1.73 12.74 5.95
CA THR A 234 -0.47 13.48 5.97
C THR A 234 -0.64 14.84 5.29
N SER A 235 0.14 15.83 5.71
CA SER A 235 0.25 17.14 5.06
C SER A 235 1.42 17.24 4.08
N GLU A 236 2.20 16.17 3.95
CA GLU A 236 3.38 16.11 3.08
C GLU A 236 3.01 15.93 1.61
N SER A 237 3.96 16.28 0.73
CA SER A 237 3.76 16.16 -0.72
C SER A 237 3.76 14.70 -1.17
N ILE A 238 2.76 14.33 -1.96
CA ILE A 238 2.64 13.00 -2.56
C ILE A 238 2.46 13.12 -4.07
N THR A 239 3.14 12.28 -4.83
CA THR A 239 3.00 12.22 -6.29
C THR A 239 2.54 10.83 -6.71
N ILE A 240 1.45 10.75 -7.48
CA ILE A 240 0.90 9.51 -8.04
C ILE A 240 0.93 9.61 -9.55
N VAL A 241 1.70 8.73 -10.20
CA VAL A 241 1.99 8.80 -11.64
C VAL A 241 1.68 7.46 -12.28
N ASN A 242 1.01 7.50 -13.44
CA ASN A 242 0.80 6.33 -14.28
C ASN A 242 0.28 5.13 -13.48
N SER A 243 -0.72 5.35 -12.63
CA SER A 243 -1.26 4.33 -11.73
C SER A 243 -2.74 4.07 -12.02
N THR A 244 -3.22 2.88 -11.65
CA THR A 244 -4.62 2.49 -11.84
C THR A 244 -5.26 2.23 -10.48
N ILE A 245 -6.24 3.03 -10.09
CA ILE A 245 -6.99 2.91 -8.84
C ILE A 245 -8.44 2.60 -9.19
N ALA A 246 -8.80 1.32 -9.16
CA ALA A 246 -10.08 0.88 -9.68
C ALA A 246 -10.82 -0.15 -8.83
N LYS A 247 -12.15 -0.14 -8.91
CA LYS A 247 -13.02 -1.11 -8.24
C LYS A 247 -12.83 -1.20 -6.72
N ASN A 248 -12.33 -0.13 -6.08
CA ASN A 248 -12.16 -0.08 -4.63
C ASN A 248 -13.43 0.46 -3.96
N SER A 249 -13.72 0.02 -2.75
CA SER A 249 -14.95 0.41 -2.04
C SER A 249 -14.70 0.91 -0.61
N ALA A 250 -15.46 1.92 -0.20
CA ALA A 250 -15.48 2.39 1.19
C ALA A 250 -16.90 2.29 1.77
N GLY A 251 -17.02 1.85 3.02
CA GLY A 251 -18.31 1.76 3.70
C GLY A 251 -18.97 3.13 3.90
N PHE A 252 -18.17 4.19 4.05
CA PHE A 252 -18.67 5.56 4.15
C PHE A 252 -18.34 6.40 2.91
N GLN A 253 -17.09 6.84 2.73
CA GLN A 253 -16.75 7.80 1.67
C GLN A 253 -15.33 7.61 1.14
N GLY A 254 -15.10 8.02 -0.11
CA GLY A 254 -13.79 7.93 -0.76
C GLY A 254 -13.43 6.49 -1.10
N GLY A 255 -14.18 5.86 -2.01
CA GLY A 255 -13.88 4.49 -2.47
C GLY A 255 -12.46 4.36 -3.02
N ALA A 256 -11.97 5.37 -3.74
CA ALA A 256 -10.57 5.44 -4.14
C ALA A 256 -9.70 6.07 -3.03
N PHE A 257 -9.99 7.33 -2.68
CA PHE A 257 -9.14 8.15 -1.84
C PHE A 257 -9.88 8.87 -0.72
N TRP A 258 -9.20 9.04 0.40
CA TRP A 258 -9.53 10.02 1.43
C TRP A 258 -8.27 10.76 1.89
N GLY A 259 -8.36 12.08 2.12
CA GLY A 259 -7.25 12.91 2.57
C GLY A 259 -6.35 13.43 1.44
N GLY A 260 -5.15 13.92 1.78
CA GLY A 260 -4.10 14.40 0.86
C GLY A 260 -4.33 15.77 0.22
N GLY A 261 -5.52 16.02 -0.34
CA GLY A 261 -5.87 17.32 -0.97
C GLY A 261 -4.82 17.85 -1.96
N LEU A 262 -4.66 19.17 -2.04
CA LEU A 262 -3.77 19.81 -3.01
C LEU A 262 -2.27 19.49 -2.82
N GLN A 263 -1.89 18.87 -1.71
CA GLN A 263 -0.52 18.39 -1.48
C GLN A 263 -0.22 17.12 -2.28
N THR A 264 -1.26 16.44 -2.78
CA THR A 264 -1.12 15.26 -3.63
C THR A 264 -1.32 15.64 -5.10
N THR A 265 -0.38 15.25 -5.95
CA THR A 265 -0.45 15.46 -7.40
C THR A 265 -0.73 14.14 -8.11
N LEU A 266 -1.75 14.12 -8.97
CA LEU A 266 -2.04 12.99 -9.85
C LEU A 266 -1.60 13.33 -11.27
N LYS A 267 -0.91 12.41 -11.94
CA LYS A 267 -0.57 12.50 -13.36
C LYS A 267 -0.79 11.16 -14.05
N ASN A 268 -1.33 11.18 -15.27
CA ASN A 268 -1.53 9.97 -16.07
C ASN A 268 -2.21 8.84 -15.29
N THR A 269 -3.11 9.16 -14.35
CA THR A 269 -3.66 8.18 -13.40
C THR A 269 -5.13 7.91 -13.70
N ILE A 270 -5.51 6.63 -13.69
CA ILE A 270 -6.90 6.19 -13.84
C ILE A 270 -7.52 6.00 -12.46
N VAL A 271 -8.66 6.65 -12.22
CA VAL A 271 -9.48 6.47 -11.01
C VAL A 271 -10.89 6.02 -11.42
N ALA A 272 -11.15 4.72 -11.43
CA ALA A 272 -12.33 4.18 -12.13
C ALA A 272 -13.12 3.12 -11.36
N HIS A 273 -14.45 3.15 -11.46
CA HIS A 273 -15.36 2.18 -10.87
C HIS A 273 -15.19 2.00 -9.35
N ASN A 274 -14.69 3.02 -8.64
CA ASN A 274 -14.65 2.99 -7.19
C ASN A 274 -16.03 3.32 -6.64
N THR A 275 -16.35 2.86 -5.44
CA THR A 275 -17.68 3.03 -4.84
C THR A 275 -17.59 3.45 -3.37
N ALA A 276 -18.61 4.15 -2.92
CA ALA A 276 -18.79 4.48 -1.51
C ALA A 276 -20.22 4.12 -1.10
N ASN A 277 -20.40 3.38 -0.01
CA ASN A 277 -21.72 2.99 0.49
C ASN A 277 -22.40 4.10 1.30
N ASN A 278 -21.73 5.24 1.52
CA ASN A 278 -22.29 6.43 2.14
C ASN A 278 -22.98 6.17 3.49
N GLY A 279 -22.49 5.19 4.26
CA GLY A 279 -23.10 4.83 5.55
C GLY A 279 -24.43 4.11 5.42
N GLY A 280 -24.70 3.47 4.27
CA GLY A 280 -25.98 2.88 3.93
C GLY A 280 -27.01 3.89 3.40
N ASN A 281 -26.64 5.16 3.23
CA ASN A 281 -27.51 6.18 2.67
C ASN A 281 -27.47 6.18 1.13
N SER A 282 -28.57 6.51 0.48
CA SER A 282 -28.67 6.58 -0.99
C SER A 282 -28.13 7.89 -1.59
N TRP A 283 -27.07 8.47 -1.02
CA TRP A 283 -26.54 9.77 -1.45
C TRP A 283 -25.86 9.71 -2.81
N ASN A 284 -25.21 8.58 -3.13
CA ASN A 284 -24.47 8.40 -4.38
C ASN A 284 -23.44 9.52 -4.62
N ILE A 285 -22.57 9.75 -3.63
CA ILE A 285 -21.55 10.80 -3.66
C ILE A 285 -20.20 10.24 -3.23
N LYS A 286 -19.11 10.95 -3.57
CA LYS A 286 -17.77 10.73 -3.00
C LYS A 286 -17.25 9.32 -3.25
N GLN A 287 -17.58 8.77 -4.42
CA GLN A 287 -17.16 7.43 -4.82
C GLN A 287 -15.64 7.37 -5.06
N ASN A 288 -15.06 8.42 -5.63
CA ASN A 288 -13.63 8.48 -5.94
C ASN A 288 -12.86 9.19 -4.82
N ALA A 289 -12.98 10.52 -4.70
CA ALA A 289 -12.30 11.31 -3.68
C ALA A 289 -13.29 11.85 -2.63
N GLY A 290 -13.08 11.54 -1.35
CA GLY A 290 -14.09 11.83 -0.32
C GLY A 290 -13.95 13.17 0.43
N SER A 291 -12.75 13.76 0.45
CA SER A 291 -12.47 14.97 1.25
C SER A 291 -12.18 16.22 0.42
N SER A 292 -11.55 16.06 -0.75
CA SER A 292 -11.01 17.17 -1.55
C SER A 292 -10.59 16.66 -2.93
N LYS A 293 -10.42 17.60 -3.87
CA LYS A 293 -9.68 17.37 -5.12
C LYS A 293 -8.17 17.38 -4.90
N PHE A 294 -7.44 16.81 -5.85
CA PHE A 294 -5.98 16.78 -5.90
C PHE A 294 -5.42 17.78 -6.91
N SER A 295 -4.12 18.07 -6.79
CA SER A 295 -3.39 18.86 -7.78
C SER A 295 -3.27 18.11 -9.10
N ASP A 296 -3.52 18.82 -10.20
CA ASP A 296 -3.55 18.23 -11.54
C ASP A 296 -2.18 18.28 -12.21
N GLY A 297 -1.55 17.12 -12.34
CA GLY A 297 -0.33 16.93 -13.14
C GLY A 297 -0.59 16.64 -14.62
N GLY A 298 -1.85 16.53 -15.05
CA GLY A 298 -2.27 16.25 -16.42
C GLY A 298 -2.50 14.77 -16.73
N GLY A 299 -3.33 14.51 -17.75
CA GLY A 299 -3.58 13.16 -18.27
C GLY A 299 -4.37 12.25 -17.32
N ASN A 300 -5.17 12.79 -16.41
CA ASN A 300 -5.91 11.98 -15.44
C ASN A 300 -7.28 11.53 -15.99
N PHE A 301 -7.72 10.33 -15.58
CA PHE A 301 -9.01 9.76 -15.95
C PHE A 301 -9.86 9.47 -14.72
N GLN A 302 -11.16 9.73 -14.82
CA GLN A 302 -12.13 9.36 -13.80
C GLN A 302 -13.38 8.74 -14.41
N TRP A 303 -13.86 7.66 -13.78
CA TRP A 303 -15.17 7.09 -14.07
C TRP A 303 -15.80 6.45 -12.83
N PRO A 304 -17.11 6.59 -12.56
CA PRO A 304 -18.04 7.47 -13.25
C PRO A 304 -17.78 8.96 -12.97
N ALA A 305 -18.56 9.82 -13.64
CA ALA A 305 -18.62 11.24 -13.30
C ALA A 305 -19.03 11.43 -11.83
N LYS A 306 -18.63 12.57 -11.24
CA LYS A 306 -19.15 12.99 -9.94
C LYS A 306 -20.67 13.21 -9.98
N ASN A 307 -21.32 13.20 -8.82
CA ASN A 307 -22.70 13.64 -8.70
C ASN A 307 -22.79 15.15 -8.97
N PRO A 308 -23.52 15.61 -10.01
CA PRO A 308 -23.60 17.03 -10.34
C PRO A 308 -24.40 17.83 -9.31
N ASN A 309 -25.22 17.18 -8.48
CA ASN A 309 -26.11 17.82 -7.51
C ASN A 309 -25.48 17.96 -6.12
N ASP A 310 -24.23 17.52 -5.92
CA ASP A 310 -23.51 17.67 -4.66
C ASP A 310 -22.21 18.44 -4.91
N SER A 311 -22.09 19.61 -4.27
CA SER A 311 -20.90 20.46 -4.38
C SER A 311 -19.69 19.93 -3.63
N SER A 312 -19.90 19.01 -2.68
CA SER A 312 -18.87 18.31 -1.92
C SER A 312 -18.40 17.02 -2.59
N ASP A 313 -19.03 16.61 -3.70
CA ASP A 313 -18.50 15.56 -4.57
C ASP A 313 -17.55 16.17 -5.60
N PHE A 314 -16.29 15.74 -5.55
CA PHE A 314 -15.22 16.33 -6.34
C PHE A 314 -14.86 15.44 -7.53
N ASN A 315 -14.56 16.07 -8.65
CA ASN A 315 -13.67 15.45 -9.62
C ASN A 315 -12.28 15.28 -8.96
N VAL A 316 -11.59 14.17 -9.26
CA VAL A 316 -10.30 13.88 -8.61
C VAL A 316 -9.24 14.94 -8.89
N THR A 317 -9.26 15.57 -10.07
CA THR A 317 -8.47 16.74 -10.43
C THR A 317 -9.30 17.72 -11.26
N ASP A 318 -8.79 18.93 -11.50
CA ASP A 318 -9.53 19.99 -12.20
C ASP A 318 -9.80 19.70 -13.69
N ALA A 319 -8.81 19.15 -14.39
CA ALA A 319 -8.88 18.84 -15.83
C ALA A 319 -9.00 17.33 -16.10
N VAL A 320 -9.58 16.57 -15.15
CA VAL A 320 -9.77 15.13 -15.32
C VAL A 320 -10.66 14.82 -16.52
N THR A 321 -10.27 13.83 -17.31
CA THR A 321 -11.11 13.30 -18.39
C THR A 321 -12.15 12.35 -17.80
N ILE A 322 -13.43 12.62 -18.08
CA ILE A 322 -14.55 11.78 -17.64
C ILE A 322 -14.96 10.85 -18.78
N ALA A 323 -14.48 9.62 -18.74
CA ALA A 323 -14.87 8.57 -19.68
C ALA A 323 -14.55 7.20 -19.10
N ASP A 324 -15.33 6.19 -19.49
CA ASP A 324 -15.05 4.80 -19.11
C ASP A 324 -13.69 4.38 -19.70
N PRO A 325 -12.67 4.06 -18.87
CA PRO A 325 -11.36 3.67 -19.35
C PRO A 325 -11.35 2.27 -20.00
N LYS A 326 -12.46 1.54 -20.02
CA LYS A 326 -12.57 0.17 -20.53
C LYS A 326 -11.48 -0.73 -19.96
N LEU A 327 -11.38 -0.75 -18.64
CA LEU A 327 -10.45 -1.64 -17.94
C LEU A 327 -10.96 -3.08 -18.02
N ASP A 328 -10.06 -4.00 -18.34
CA ASP A 328 -10.30 -5.44 -18.20
C ASP A 328 -10.30 -5.86 -16.71
N VAL A 329 -10.57 -7.12 -16.43
CA VAL A 329 -10.40 -7.70 -15.09
C VAL A 329 -8.93 -7.69 -14.66
N LEU A 330 -8.71 -7.67 -13.33
CA LEU A 330 -7.37 -7.86 -12.77
C LEU A 330 -6.87 -9.25 -13.14
N GLN A 331 -5.71 -9.32 -13.79
CA GLN A 331 -5.13 -10.57 -14.26
C GLN A 331 -3.60 -10.52 -14.21
N THR A 332 -2.96 -11.68 -14.17
CA THR A 332 -1.50 -11.78 -14.15
C THR A 332 -0.97 -11.89 -15.58
N ILE A 333 -0.15 -10.91 -15.97
CA ILE A 333 0.52 -10.85 -17.28
C ILE A 333 2.02 -10.71 -17.03
N ASN A 334 2.82 -11.65 -17.56
CA ASN A 334 4.27 -11.70 -17.38
C ASN A 334 4.71 -11.64 -15.90
N GLY A 335 3.93 -12.23 -14.99
CA GLY A 335 4.21 -12.24 -13.55
C GLY A 335 3.73 -10.99 -12.79
N PHE A 336 3.16 -9.99 -13.47
CA PHE A 336 2.60 -8.78 -12.85
C PHE A 336 1.08 -8.82 -12.86
N SER A 337 0.46 -8.52 -11.72
CA SER A 337 -1.01 -8.42 -11.63
C SER A 337 -1.48 -7.01 -12.01
N VAL A 338 -2.09 -6.87 -13.18
CA VAL A 338 -2.45 -5.58 -13.79
C VAL A 338 -3.90 -5.57 -14.27
N MET A 339 -4.43 -4.39 -14.55
CA MET A 339 -5.72 -4.20 -15.21
C MET A 339 -5.49 -3.61 -16.62
N PRO A 340 -5.46 -4.44 -17.67
CA PRO A 340 -5.26 -3.97 -19.04
C PRO A 340 -6.31 -2.98 -19.52
N LEU A 341 -5.92 -2.13 -20.47
CA LEU A 341 -6.85 -1.34 -21.26
C LEU A 341 -7.39 -2.20 -22.41
N LEU A 342 -8.71 -2.26 -22.55
CA LEU A 342 -9.35 -2.95 -23.66
C LEU A 342 -9.28 -2.13 -24.95
N ALA A 343 -9.42 -2.80 -26.09
CA ALA A 343 -9.41 -2.16 -27.40
C ALA A 343 -10.43 -1.00 -27.50
N GLY A 344 -9.97 0.12 -28.06
CA GLY A 344 -10.76 1.35 -28.16
C GLY A 344 -10.99 2.05 -26.81
N SER A 345 -10.16 1.76 -25.81
CA SER A 345 -10.13 2.53 -24.57
C SER A 345 -9.74 3.98 -24.85
N PRO A 346 -10.44 4.96 -24.27
CA PRO A 346 -10.04 6.37 -24.36
C PRO A 346 -8.77 6.69 -23.56
N ALA A 347 -8.22 5.76 -22.79
CA ALA A 347 -6.98 5.95 -22.05
C ALA A 347 -5.73 5.52 -22.84
N ILE A 348 -5.91 4.84 -23.99
CA ILE A 348 -4.83 4.44 -24.89
C ILE A 348 -4.33 5.67 -25.67
N ASP A 349 -3.02 5.90 -25.69
CA ASP A 349 -2.37 6.98 -26.43
C ASP A 349 -2.89 8.40 -26.09
N LYS A 350 -3.25 8.64 -24.83
CA LYS A 350 -3.77 9.95 -24.34
C LYS A 350 -3.01 10.57 -23.18
N GLY A 351 -2.00 9.91 -22.64
CA GLY A 351 -1.24 10.41 -21.52
C GLY A 351 -0.25 11.52 -21.89
N ILE A 352 0.27 12.18 -20.87
CA ILE A 352 1.28 13.21 -20.98
C ILE A 352 2.67 12.59 -20.87
N ALA A 353 3.47 12.67 -21.94
CA ALA A 353 4.81 12.09 -21.99
C ALA A 353 5.77 12.70 -20.95
N ALA A 354 5.66 14.00 -20.67
CA ALA A 354 6.54 14.69 -19.74
C ALA A 354 6.36 14.20 -18.29
N GLY A 355 7.38 13.50 -17.78
CA GLY A 355 7.37 12.91 -16.44
C GLY A 355 6.66 11.57 -16.33
N ALA A 356 6.27 10.95 -17.46
CA ALA A 356 5.86 9.56 -17.49
C ALA A 356 7.09 8.64 -17.33
N PRO A 357 6.97 7.49 -16.65
CA PRO A 357 8.04 6.51 -16.56
C PRO A 357 8.32 5.85 -17.92
N ALA A 358 9.56 5.42 -18.13
CA ALA A 358 10.01 4.82 -19.39
C ALA A 358 9.41 3.44 -19.69
N ALA A 359 8.75 2.82 -18.71
CA ALA A 359 8.06 1.54 -18.84
C ALA A 359 6.76 1.55 -18.04
N ASP A 360 5.85 0.62 -18.35
CA ASP A 360 4.65 0.33 -17.59
C ASP A 360 4.95 -0.52 -16.33
N GLN A 361 3.90 -0.95 -15.62
CA GLN A 361 4.03 -1.83 -14.45
C GLN A 361 4.67 -3.19 -14.76
N ARG A 362 4.57 -3.68 -15.99
CA ARG A 362 5.12 -4.97 -16.46
C ARG A 362 6.58 -4.85 -16.90
N GLY A 363 7.12 -3.63 -16.98
CA GLY A 363 8.44 -3.35 -17.54
C GLY A 363 8.45 -3.22 -19.07
N VAL A 364 7.29 -3.13 -19.72
CA VAL A 364 7.18 -2.87 -21.17
C VAL A 364 7.43 -1.39 -21.44
N SER A 365 8.31 -1.09 -22.42
CA SER A 365 8.70 0.28 -22.74
C SER A 365 7.52 1.16 -23.18
N ARG A 366 7.54 2.44 -22.77
CA ARG A 366 6.59 3.48 -23.15
C ARG A 366 7.31 4.67 -23.82
N PRO A 367 6.68 5.39 -24.76
CA PRO A 367 5.34 5.14 -25.32
C PRO A 367 5.32 3.96 -26.31
N GLN A 368 4.11 3.45 -26.61
CA GLN A 368 3.83 2.50 -27.69
C GLN A 368 2.67 3.03 -28.53
N ASP A 369 2.56 2.65 -29.80
CA ASP A 369 1.38 2.92 -30.63
C ASP A 369 0.31 1.89 -30.30
N GLY A 370 -0.46 2.14 -29.24
CA GLY A 370 -1.42 1.20 -28.66
C GLY A 370 -2.73 1.12 -29.42
N ASP A 371 -3.10 2.17 -30.18
CA ASP A 371 -4.28 2.19 -31.04
C ASP A 371 -3.99 1.88 -32.53
N GLY A 372 -2.72 1.80 -32.92
CA GLY A 372 -2.28 1.44 -34.27
C GLY A 372 -2.45 2.55 -35.30
N ASN A 373 -2.53 3.82 -34.87
CA ASN A 373 -2.72 4.97 -35.75
C ASN A 373 -1.39 5.50 -36.34
N GLY A 374 -0.24 4.94 -35.96
CA GLY A 374 1.09 5.35 -36.39
C GLY A 374 1.78 6.35 -35.45
N SER A 375 1.19 6.70 -34.31
CA SER A 375 1.74 7.64 -33.31
C SER A 375 1.81 7.00 -31.93
N ALA A 376 3.03 6.82 -31.41
CA ALA A 376 3.25 6.33 -30.06
C ALA A 376 3.10 7.46 -29.02
N ILE A 377 2.08 7.40 -28.19
CA ILE A 377 1.87 8.29 -27.02
C ILE A 377 1.88 7.42 -25.76
N VAL A 378 2.08 8.03 -24.59
CA VAL A 378 2.05 7.23 -23.35
C VAL A 378 0.60 6.91 -23.01
N ASP A 379 0.33 5.67 -22.62
CA ASP A 379 -0.96 5.32 -22.05
C ASP A 379 -1.14 5.93 -20.66
N ILE A 380 -2.40 6.16 -20.30
CA ILE A 380 -2.80 6.57 -18.96
C ILE A 380 -3.00 5.30 -18.11
N GLY A 381 -2.57 5.34 -16.86
CA GLY A 381 -2.65 4.21 -15.93
C GLY A 381 -1.38 3.37 -15.87
N ALA A 382 -1.47 2.24 -15.18
CA ALA A 382 -0.33 1.37 -14.85
C ALA A 382 0.04 0.36 -15.93
N PHE A 383 -0.86 0.08 -16.88
CA PHE A 383 -0.70 -0.97 -17.90
C PHE A 383 -0.03 -0.49 -19.19
#